data_AF-A0A0B6YMN3-F1
#
_entry.id   AF-A0A0B6YMN3-F1
#
_cell.length_a   1.000
_cell.length_b   1.000
_cell.length_c   1.000
_cell.angle_alpha   90.00
_cell.angle_beta   90.00
_cell.angle_gamma   90.00
#
_symmetry.space_group_name_H-M   'P 1'
#
loop_
_entity.id
_entity.type
_entity.pdbx_description
1 polymer ?
#
loop_
_entity_poly.entity_id
_entity_poly.type
_entity_poly.pdbx_seq_one_letter_code
_entity_poly.pdbx_strand_id
1 'polypeptide(L)'
;TAGNIFKILYDGTNKNSVARQYLQYSLGDQPIGRDMENDTDGNVYVLLGNKIVKFPTGSCAVHSDCDQCLVSNDPIGCGWCEDTCTTRQECSDSKKTW
;
A
#
# COMPACT_ATOMS: atom_id res chain seq x y z
N THR A 1 15.91 -15.11 8.23
CA THR A 1 15.69 -14.33 6.99
C THR A 1 14.49 -13.45 7.27
N ALA A 2 14.63 -12.13 7.21
CA ALA A 2 13.52 -11.22 7.56
C ALA A 2 12.46 -11.16 6.46
N GLY A 3 11.19 -11.06 6.87
CA GLY A 3 10.03 -10.94 6.00
C GLY A 3 9.75 -9.48 5.67
N ASN A 4 9.90 -9.11 4.40
CA ASN A 4 9.66 -7.75 3.92
C ASN A 4 8.66 -7.76 2.77
N ILE A 5 7.72 -6.82 2.78
CA ILE A 5 6.84 -6.52 1.64
C ILE A 5 7.38 -5.26 0.95
N PHE A 6 7.58 -5.35 -0.35
CA PHE A 6 7.96 -4.22 -1.20
C PHE A 6 6.79 -3.87 -2.10
N LYS A 7 6.37 -2.61 -2.11
CA LYS A 7 5.41 -2.12 -3.11
C LYS A 7 6.17 -1.49 -4.27
N ILE A 8 5.88 -2.00 -5.47
CA ILE A 8 6.55 -1.63 -6.72
C ILE A 8 5.54 -0.94 -7.63
N LEU A 9 5.89 0.25 -8.12
CA LEU A 9 5.20 0.88 -9.23
C LEU A 9 5.81 0.35 -10.53
N TYR A 10 4.97 -0.22 -11.40
CA TYR A 10 5.38 -0.72 -12.72
C TYR A 10 4.56 0.00 -13.78
N ASP A 11 5.22 0.70 -14.70
CA ASP A 11 4.54 1.53 -15.71
C ASP A 11 3.97 0.70 -16.87
N GLY A 12 4.56 -0.46 -17.20
CA GLY A 12 4.01 -1.47 -18.13
C GLY A 12 3.67 -0.98 -19.53
N THR A 13 4.14 0.20 -19.95
CA THR A 13 3.66 0.87 -21.16
C THR A 13 4.37 0.42 -22.44
N ASN A 14 5.62 -0.08 -22.35
CA ASN A 14 6.40 -0.51 -23.52
C ASN A 14 7.61 -1.41 -23.15
N LYS A 15 8.45 -1.74 -24.14
CA LYS A 15 9.64 -2.59 -23.95
C LYS A 15 10.70 -1.99 -23.00
N ASN A 16 10.62 -0.69 -22.67
CA ASN A 16 11.48 0.02 -21.73
C ASN A 16 10.77 0.29 -20.39
N SER A 17 9.74 -0.49 -20.06
CA SER A 17 9.00 -0.33 -18.79
C SER A 17 9.92 -0.37 -17.58
N VAL A 18 9.69 0.52 -16.63
CA VAL A 18 10.48 0.67 -15.41
C VAL A 18 9.67 0.19 -14.21
N ALA A 19 10.30 -0.62 -13.37
CA ALA A 19 9.80 -0.99 -12.06
C ALA A 19 10.54 -0.18 -10.99
N ARG A 20 9.81 0.54 -10.13
CA ARG A 20 10.39 1.31 -9.03
C ARG A 20 9.74 0.93 -7.70
N GLN A 21 10.56 0.51 -6.75
CA GLN A 21 10.11 0.38 -5.36
C GLN A 21 9.82 1.75 -4.79
N TYR A 22 8.64 1.92 -4.20
CA TYR A 22 8.25 3.16 -3.55
C TYR A 22 7.97 3.00 -2.05
N LEU A 23 7.65 1.78 -1.58
CA LEU A 23 7.48 1.48 -0.15
C LEU A 23 8.09 0.12 0.23
N GLN A 24 8.47 0.01 1.50
CA GLN A 24 8.94 -1.22 2.14
C GLN A 24 8.34 -1.33 3.54
N TYR A 25 7.82 -2.52 3.86
CA TYR A 25 7.31 -2.87 5.18
C TYR A 25 8.07 -4.08 5.72
N SER A 26 8.59 -3.98 6.94
CA SER A 26 9.14 -5.13 7.65
C SER A 26 8.05 -5.78 8.48
N LEU A 27 7.77 -7.07 8.23
CA LEU A 27 6.78 -7.83 8.99
C LEU A 27 7.41 -8.61 10.15
N GLY A 28 8.74 -8.72 10.19
CA GLY A 28 9.51 -9.36 11.27
C GLY A 28 10.65 -10.25 10.76
N ASP A 29 11.21 -11.06 11.65
CA ASP A 29 12.45 -11.81 11.42
C ASP A 29 12.26 -13.18 10.74
N GLN A 30 11.02 -13.54 10.45
CA GLN A 30 10.64 -14.81 9.81
C GLN A 30 10.46 -14.63 8.30
N PRO A 31 10.68 -15.68 7.48
CA PRO A 31 10.46 -15.59 6.05
C PRO A 31 8.95 -15.50 5.70
N ILE A 32 8.66 -14.83 4.59
CA ILE A 32 7.34 -14.84 3.96
C ILE A 32 7.18 -16.13 3.14
N GLY A 33 6.06 -16.83 3.33
CA GLY A 33 5.67 -18.01 2.56
C GLY A 33 5.40 -17.67 1.09
N ARG A 34 5.41 -18.68 0.21
CA ARG A 34 5.18 -18.48 -1.23
C ARG A 34 3.74 -18.11 -1.55
N ASP A 35 2.81 -18.62 -0.76
CA ASP A 35 1.38 -18.44 -0.98
C ASP A 35 0.90 -17.16 -0.28
N MET A 36 0.12 -16.38 -1.02
CA MET A 36 -0.52 -15.15 -0.58
C MET A 36 -1.90 -15.08 -1.22
N GLU A 37 -2.89 -14.57 -0.49
CA GLU A 37 -4.27 -14.49 -0.98
C GLU A 37 -4.93 -13.15 -0.70
N ASN A 38 -5.76 -12.67 -1.62
CA ASN A 38 -6.45 -11.39 -1.49
C ASN A 38 -7.86 -11.59 -0.91
N ASP A 39 -8.31 -10.67 -0.05
CA ASP A 39 -9.74 -10.53 0.27
C ASP A 39 -10.44 -9.49 -0.62
N THR A 40 -11.75 -9.40 -0.44
CA THR A 40 -12.62 -8.43 -1.13
C THR A 40 -12.44 -7.00 -0.63
N ASP A 41 -11.79 -6.82 0.51
CA ASP A 41 -11.62 -5.52 1.18
C ASP A 41 -10.23 -4.91 0.89
N GLY A 42 -9.50 -5.45 -0.08
CA GLY A 42 -8.20 -4.93 -0.50
C GLY A 42 -7.05 -5.27 0.44
N ASN A 43 -7.10 -6.43 1.12
CA ASN A 43 -6.00 -6.93 1.94
C ASN A 43 -5.40 -8.19 1.33
N VAL A 44 -4.12 -8.41 1.61
CA VAL A 44 -3.39 -9.63 1.29
C VAL A 44 -3.11 -10.39 2.58
N TYR A 45 -3.48 -11.67 2.65
CA TYR A 45 -3.03 -12.58 3.70
C TYR A 45 -1.67 -13.14 3.35
N VAL A 46 -0.71 -12.92 4.24
CA VAL A 46 0.68 -13.31 4.06
C VAL A 46 1.07 -14.31 5.14
N LEU A 47 1.63 -15.44 4.73
CA LEU A 47 2.23 -16.41 5.66
C LEU A 47 3.59 -15.88 6.13
N LEU A 48 3.77 -15.69 7.43
CA LEU A 48 5.02 -15.25 8.05
C LEU A 48 5.46 -16.30 9.09
N GLY A 49 6.40 -17.17 8.71
CA GLY A 49 6.73 -18.35 9.49
C GLY A 49 5.51 -19.27 9.66
N ASN A 50 4.98 -19.37 10.89
CA ASN A 50 3.79 -20.17 11.22
C ASN A 50 2.54 -19.31 11.53
N LYS A 51 2.54 -18.03 11.15
CA LYS A 51 1.44 -17.08 11.39
C LYS A 51 0.89 -16.56 10.07
N ILE A 52 -0.35 -16.09 10.10
CA ILE A 52 -0.97 -15.34 9.01
C ILE A 52 -1.02 -13.87 9.43
N VAL A 53 -0.56 -12.98 8.54
CA VAL A 53 -0.65 -11.52 8.68
C VAL A 53 -1.64 -11.01 7.64
N LYS A 54 -2.67 -10.26 8.07
CA LYS A 54 -3.55 -9.50 7.18
C LYS A 54 -2.87 -8.16 6.87
N PHE A 55 -2.43 -7.97 5.63
CA PHE A 55 -1.68 -6.80 5.20
C PHE A 55 -2.51 -5.93 4.24
N PRO A 56 -2.76 -4.64 4.54
CA PRO A 56 -3.54 -3.78 3.66
C PRO A 56 -2.78 -3.44 2.38
N THR A 57 -3.44 -3.57 1.23
CA THR A 57 -2.83 -3.16 -0.05
C THR A 57 -2.88 -1.65 -0.25
N GLY A 58 -3.80 -0.95 0.42
CA GLY A 58 -3.81 0.51 0.51
C GLY A 58 -2.51 1.05 1.11
N SER A 59 -2.03 2.20 0.63
CA SER A 59 -0.87 2.88 1.21
C SER A 59 -1.15 4.29 1.70
N CYS A 60 -2.32 4.87 1.45
CA CYS A 60 -2.59 6.27 1.77
C CYS A 60 -2.28 6.60 3.23
N ALA A 61 -2.68 5.73 4.17
CA ALA A 61 -2.45 5.91 5.60
C ALA A 61 -0.97 5.98 6.03
N VAL A 62 -0.01 5.64 5.16
CA VAL A 62 1.42 5.83 5.43
C VAL A 62 1.84 7.31 5.41
N HIS A 63 1.05 8.16 4.74
CA HIS A 63 1.30 9.59 4.63
C HIS A 63 0.58 10.34 5.75
N SER A 64 1.35 10.90 6.67
CA SER A 64 0.84 11.59 7.86
C SER A 64 0.53 13.07 7.67
N ASP A 65 0.89 13.65 6.51
CA ASP A 65 0.62 15.04 6.18
C ASP A 65 0.10 15.19 4.74
N CYS A 66 -0.62 16.30 4.51
CA CYS A 66 -1.31 16.58 3.26
C CYS A 66 -0.36 16.66 2.07
N ASP A 67 0.79 17.31 2.24
CA ASP A 67 1.76 17.48 1.15
C ASP A 67 2.33 16.12 0.74
N GLN A 68 2.69 15.26 1.70
CA GLN A 68 3.13 13.89 1.41
C GLN A 68 2.03 13.04 0.76
N CYS A 69 0.77 13.22 1.18
CA CYS A 69 -0.37 12.51 0.62
C CYS A 69 -0.60 12.85 -0.86
N LEU A 70 -0.64 14.16 -1.17
CA LEU A 70 -0.94 14.68 -2.50
C LEU A 70 0.24 14.58 -3.46
N VAL A 71 1.47 14.55 -2.95
CA VAL A 71 2.69 14.35 -3.75
C VAL A 71 3.02 12.87 -3.93
N SER A 72 2.34 11.97 -3.21
CA SER A 72 2.50 10.54 -3.45
C SER A 72 2.05 10.22 -4.87
N ASN A 73 2.99 9.85 -5.73
CA ASN A 73 2.70 9.16 -7.00
C ASN A 73 2.21 7.73 -6.72
N ASP A 74 1.44 7.54 -5.65
CA ASP A 74 0.86 6.26 -5.31
C ASP A 74 -0.22 5.95 -6.34
N PRO A 75 -0.08 4.86 -7.11
CA PRO A 75 -1.04 4.49 -8.15
C PRO A 75 -2.46 4.19 -7.60
N ILE A 76 -2.62 4.09 -6.28
CA ILE A 76 -3.89 3.84 -5.60
C ILE A 76 -4.79 5.08 -5.56
N GLY A 77 -4.27 6.28 -5.86
CA GLY A 77 -5.07 7.51 -5.98
C GLY A 77 -5.51 8.05 -4.62
N CYS A 78 -4.54 8.34 -3.76
CA CYS A 78 -4.75 8.92 -2.43
C CYS A 78 -5.13 10.41 -2.49
N GLY A 79 -5.90 10.86 -1.50
CA GLY A 79 -6.25 12.26 -1.29
C GLY A 79 -6.37 12.61 0.20
N TRP A 80 -6.48 13.89 0.52
CA TRP A 80 -6.53 14.36 1.91
C TRP A 80 -7.97 14.61 2.38
N CYS A 81 -8.42 13.79 3.32
CA CYS A 81 -9.77 13.81 3.88
C CYS A 81 -9.73 14.03 5.39
N GLU A 82 -10.30 15.13 5.88
CA GLU A 82 -10.44 15.41 7.32
C GLU A 82 -9.19 15.09 8.17
N ASP A 83 -8.04 15.56 7.71
CA ASP A 83 -6.72 15.38 8.36
C ASP A 83 -6.11 13.97 8.25
N THR A 84 -6.63 13.13 7.36
CA THR A 84 -6.07 11.82 7.05
C THR A 84 -5.88 11.63 5.54
N CYS A 85 -4.77 10.99 5.16
CA CYS A 85 -4.56 10.54 3.78
C CYS A 85 -5.29 9.22 3.54
N THR A 86 -6.27 9.23 2.63
CA THR A 86 -7.15 8.08 2.37
C THR A 86 -7.59 8.03 0.91
N THR A 87 -8.23 6.94 0.48
CA THR A 87 -8.86 6.91 -0.84
C THR A 87 -10.17 7.71 -0.83
N ARG A 88 -10.61 8.19 -2.00
CA ARG A 88 -11.89 8.90 -2.13
C ARG A 88 -13.11 8.08 -1.67
N GLN A 89 -13.06 6.75 -1.82
CA GLN A 89 -14.15 5.86 -1.43
C GLN A 89 -14.27 5.72 0.10
N GLU A 90 -13.15 5.79 0.82
CA GLU A 90 -13.09 5.69 2.29
C GLU A 90 -13.33 7.04 2.98
N CYS A 91 -13.28 8.15 2.24
CA CYS A 91 -13.54 9.48 2.77
C CYS A 91 -15.03 9.69 3.05
N SER A 92 -15.37 10.03 4.30
CA SER A 92 -16.72 10.44 4.70
C SER A 92 -17.06 11.78 4.05
N ASP A 93 -18.32 11.99 3.63
CA ASP A 93 -18.75 13.09 2.74
C ASP A 93 -18.51 14.53 3.22
N SER A 94 -17.90 14.73 4.38
CA SER A 94 -18.00 15.97 5.14
C SER A 94 -17.01 17.07 4.73
N LYS A 95 -15.80 16.79 4.23
CA LYS A 95 -14.89 17.78 3.60
C LYS A 95 -13.89 17.09 2.67
N LYS A 96 -13.78 17.55 1.41
CA LYS A 96 -12.97 16.88 0.38
C LYS A 96 -11.89 17.79 -0.19
N THR A 97 -10.66 17.29 -0.21
CA THR A 97 -9.56 17.78 -1.05
C THR A 97 -8.82 16.56 -1.62
N TRP A 98 -8.61 16.53 -2.93
CA TRP A 98 -7.93 15.44 -3.64
C TRP A 98 -6.92 16.05 -4.60
#